data_AF-A0A232EDW0-F1
#
_entry.id   AF-A0A232EDW0-F1
#
_cell.length_a   1.000
_cell.length_b   1.000
_cell.length_c   1.000
_cell.angle_alpha   90.00
_cell.angle_beta   90.00
_cell.angle_gamma   90.00
#
_symmetry.space_group_name_H-M   'P 1'
#
loop_
_entity.id
_entity.type
_entity.pdbx_description
1 polymer ?
#
loop_
_entity_poly.entity_id
_entity_poly.type
_entity_poly.pdbx_seq_one_letter_code
_entity_poly.pdbx_strand_id
1 'polypeptide(L)' 'LAGLTDILNDILREGKLPKGWKTTRICPIFKEGKGDEVTNYRGVSLLDTG' A
#
# COMPACT_ATOMS: atom_id res chain seq x y z
N LEU A 1 -4.76 -15.84 0.85
CA LEU A 1 -3.49 -15.89 0.09
C LEU A 1 -3.67 -15.79 -1.42
N ALA A 2 -4.73 -16.39 -2.02
CA ALA A 2 -4.95 -16.38 -3.48
C ALA A 2 -4.84 -14.98 -4.12
N GLY A 3 -5.56 -13.97 -3.61
CA GLY A 3 -5.64 -12.66 -4.26
C GLY A 3 -4.31 -11.90 -4.44
N LEU A 4 -3.34 -12.02 -3.52
CA LEU A 4 -2.03 -11.38 -3.70
C LEU A 4 -1.21 -12.08 -4.78
N THR A 5 -1.20 -13.41 -4.75
CA THR A 5 -0.47 -14.22 -5.74
C THR A 5 -1.02 -13.99 -7.14
N ASP A 6 -2.33 -13.84 -7.30
CA ASP A 6 -2.97 -13.58 -8.58
C ASP A 6 -2.52 -12.22 -9.17
N ILE A 7 -2.57 -11.16 -8.37
CA ILE A 7 -2.11 -9.82 -8.78
C ILE A 7 -0.63 -9.85 -9.19
N LEU A 8 0.22 -10.53 -8.41
CA LEU A 8 1.65 -10.63 -8.73
C LEU A 8 1.88 -11.40 -10.03
N ASN A 9 1.13 -12.48 -10.26
CA ASN A 9 1.23 -13.25 -11.50
C ASN A 9 0.78 -12.41 -12.71
N ASP A 10 -0.29 -11.63 -12.58
CA ASP A 10 -0.78 -10.77 -13.66
C ASP A 10 0.22 -9.65 -13.98
N ILE A 11 0.83 -9.04 -12.97
CA ILE A 11 1.92 -8.07 -13.16
C ILE A 11 3.08 -8.69 -13.94
N LEU A 12 3.49 -9.90 -13.58
CA LEU A 12 4.62 -10.59 -14.24
C LEU A 12 4.28 -11.02 -15.67
N ARG A 13 3.04 -11.45 -15.93
CA ARG A 13 2.60 -11.90 -17.27
C ARG A 13 2.37 -10.74 -18.22
N GLU A 14 1.75 -9.66 -17.75
CA GLU A 14 1.38 -8.52 -18.59
C GLU A 14 2.43 -7.42 -18.63
N GLY A 15 3.37 -7.42 -17.69
CA GLY A 15 4.38 -6.36 -17.52
C GLY A 15 3.76 -5.03 -17.12
N LYS A 16 2.60 -5.04 -16.45
CA LYS A 16 1.82 -3.84 -16.10
C LYS A 16 1.41 -3.87 -14.64
N LEU A 17 1.46 -2.70 -14.00
CA LEU A 17 0.92 -2.52 -12.66
C LEU A 17 -0.57 -2.17 -12.72
N PRO A 18 -1.36 -2.52 -11.67
CA PRO A 18 -2.74 -2.07 -11.54
C PRO A 18 -2.84 -0.56 -11.69
N LYS A 19 -3.83 -0.08 -12.46
CA LYS A 19 -4.02 1.37 -12.68
C LYS A 19 -4.22 2.12 -11.36
N GLY A 20 -4.92 1.50 -10.40
CA GLY A 20 -5.16 2.04 -9.07
C GLY A 20 -3.88 2.37 -8.31
N TRP A 21 -2.76 1.69 -8.59
CA TRP A 21 -1.48 1.91 -7.88
C TRP A 21 -0.74 3.19 -8.31
N LYS A 22 -1.25 3.91 -9.30
CA LYS A 22 -0.72 5.24 -9.67
C LYS A 22 -1.09 6.32 -8.65
N THR A 23 -2.12 6.06 -7.84
CA THR A 23 -2.60 6.93 -6.78
C THR A 23 -2.67 6.12 -5.49
N THR A 24 -2.42 6.75 -4.36
CA THR A 24 -2.43 6.05 -3.08
C THR A 24 -3.06 6.90 -2.00
N ARG A 25 -3.72 6.24 -1.05
CA ARG A 25 -4.13 6.89 0.19
C ARG A 25 -3.02 6.74 1.21
N ILE A 26 -2.47 7.87 1.67
CA ILE A 26 -1.50 7.87 2.76
C ILE A 26 -2.26 7.67 4.07
N CYS A 27 -1.90 6.61 4.79
CA CYS A 27 -2.44 6.28 6.10
C CYS A 27 -1.30 6.23 7.12
N PRO A 28 -1.12 7.29 7.93
CA PRO A 28 -0.20 7.26 9.05
C PRO A 28 -0.69 6.26 10.09
N ILE A 29 0.16 5.30 10.48
CA ILE A 29 -0.11 4.34 11.53
C ILE A 29 0.74 4.69 12.74
N PHE A 30 0.11 4.91 13.89
CA PHE A 30 0.84 5.16 15.14
C PHE A 30 1.69 3.94 15.50
N LYS A 31 2.98 4.15 15.77
CA LYS A 31 3.90 3.08 16.18
C LYS A 31 4.09 3.05 17.69
N GLU A 32 4.61 4.12 18.26
CA GLU A 32 4.99 4.21 19.68
C GLU A 32 5.34 5.67 20.06
N GLY A 33 5.37 5.99 21.35
CA GLY A 33 5.74 7.32 21.85
C GLY A 33 4.54 8.22 22.11
N LYS A 34 4.66 9.52 21.88
CA LYS A 34 3.55 10.47 22.05
C LYS A 34 2.72 10.60 20.78
N GLY A 35 1.40 10.65 20.93
CA GLY A 35 0.45 10.64 19.81
C GLY A 35 0.35 11.95 19.03
N ASP A 36 0.87 13.05 19.56
CA ASP A 36 0.91 14.38 18.95
C ASP A 36 2.20 14.64 18.15
N GLU A 37 3.22 13.79 18.31
CA GLU A 37 4.48 13.86 17.58
C GLU A 37 4.39 13.07 16.26
N VAL A 38 4.44 13.75 15.11
CA VAL A 38 4.29 13.13 13.79
C VAL A 38 5.33 12.03 13.48
N THR A 39 6.54 12.14 14.05
CA THR A 39 7.63 11.17 13.88
C THR A 39 7.33 9.79 14.47
N ASN A 40 6.34 9.71 15.35
CA ASN A 40 5.88 8.49 16.00
C ASN A 40 4.90 7.68 15.14
N TYR A 41 4.55 8.19 13.96
CA TYR A 41 3.74 7.48 12.98
C TYR A 41 4.62 6.87 11.89
N ARG A 42 4.10 5.84 11.22
CA ARG A 42 4.65 5.27 10.00
C ARG A 42 3.71 5.61 8.86
N GLY A 43 4.22 6.33 7.86
CA GLY A 43 3.46 6.58 6.64
C GLY A 43 3.32 5.30 5.83
N VAL A 44 2.11 4.77 5.71
CA VAL A 44 1.80 3.62 4.86
C VAL A 44 1.00 4.09 3.66
N SER A 45 1.37 3.61 2.48
CA SER A 45 0.61 3.82 1.24
C SER A 45 -0.37 2.66 1.06
N LEU A 46 -1.67 2.94 1.12
CA LEU A 46 -2.70 1.96 0.78
C LEU A 46 -2.97 2.00 -0.72
N LEU A 47 -2.61 0.91 -1.38
CA LEU A 47 -2.74 0.74 -2.82
C LEU A 47 -4.05 0.03 -3.16
N ASP A 48 -4.78 0.58 -4.12
CA ASP A 48 -6.05 0.05 -4.59
C ASP A 48 -5.86 -0.91 -5.76
N THR A 49 -6.40 -2.12 -5.66
CA THR A 49 -6.31 -3.14 -6.72
C THR A 49 -7.45 -3.05 -7.72
N GLY A 50 -8.43 -2.16 -7.52
CA GLY A 50 -9.64 -2.05 -8.33
C GLY A 50 -10.73 -3.00 -7.86
#